data_AF-A0A7S1PWD1-F1
#
_entry.id   AF-A0A7S1PWD1-F1
#
_cell.length_a   1.000
_cell.length_b   1.000
_cell.length_c   1.000
_cell.angle_alpha   90.00
_cell.angle_beta   90.00
_cell.angle_gamma   90.00
#
_symmetry.space_group_name_H-M   'P 1'
#
loop_
_entity.id
_entity.type
_entity.pdbx_description
1 polymer ?
#
loop_
_entity_poly.entity_id
_entity_poly.type
_entity_poly.pdbx_seq_one_letter_code
_entity_poly.pdbx_strand_id
1 'polypeptide(L)'
;HRFPVGRHHLLASPKQTCYDLRQLRRREVPMLRKLRAKGMECLKERLSLPQAAPEPPVLCGFSYPADYNHLHLHLVMPPFSRFGLFTRFVFYTFDEALADLERYGQVRPHALLDPDAEELLEQRVAKLHHSALRHAA
;
A
#
# COMPACT_ATOMS: atom_id res chain seq x y z
N HIS A 1 3.43 -12.26 -3.08
CA HIS A 1 2.49 -12.65 -2.01
C HIS A 1 1.98 -14.08 -2.28
N ARG A 2 1.75 -14.91 -1.26
CA ARG A 2 1.23 -16.29 -1.43
C ARG A 2 -0.21 -16.31 -1.98
N PHE A 3 -1.01 -15.30 -1.61
CA PHE A 3 -2.39 -15.12 -2.04
C PHE A 3 -2.57 -13.72 -2.67
N PRO A 4 -2.18 -13.50 -3.94
CA PRO A 4 -2.21 -12.18 -4.56
C PRO A 4 -3.66 -11.67 -4.71
N VAL A 5 -3.86 -10.36 -4.51
CA VAL A 5 -5.18 -9.69 -4.62
C VAL A 5 -5.29 -8.81 -5.87
N GLY A 6 -4.28 -8.85 -6.73
CA GLY A 6 -4.25 -8.20 -8.04
C GLY A 6 -3.20 -8.84 -8.95
N ARG A 7 -3.05 -8.32 -10.17
CA ARG A 7 -2.15 -8.85 -11.20
C ARG A 7 -0.72 -9.06 -10.68
N HIS A 8 -0.21 -8.11 -9.91
CA HIS A 8 0.98 -8.29 -9.10
C HIS A 8 0.70 -7.84 -7.67
N HIS A 9 1.19 -8.60 -6.71
CA HIS A 9 1.09 -8.30 -5.28
C HIS A 9 2.44 -8.58 -4.62
N LEU A 10 3.21 -7.51 -4.42
CA LEU A 10 4.50 -7.54 -3.72
C LEU A 10 4.34 -7.13 -2.27
N LEU A 11 5.18 -7.70 -1.40
CA LEU A 11 5.36 -7.26 -0.03
C LEU A 11 6.76 -6.70 0.09
N ALA A 12 6.88 -5.43 0.48
CA ALA A 12 8.16 -4.82 0.84
C ALA A 12 8.24 -4.73 2.37
N SER A 13 9.09 -5.55 2.97
CA SER A 13 9.25 -5.64 4.42
C SER A 13 10.59 -5.06 4.88
N PRO A 14 10.64 -4.36 6.03
CA PRO A 14 11.90 -3.93 6.61
C PRO A 14 12.69 -5.14 7.13
N LYS A 15 14.01 -5.06 7.07
CA LYS A 15 14.90 -6.07 7.67
C LYS A 15 14.91 -6.02 9.20
N GLN A 16 14.63 -4.86 9.78
CA GLN A 16 14.52 -4.69 11.23
C GLN A 16 13.17 -5.21 11.73
N THR A 17 13.14 -5.61 13.00
CA THR A 17 11.89 -6.00 13.68
C THR A 17 10.98 -4.78 13.79
N CYS A 18 9.83 -4.85 13.13
CA CYS A 18 8.75 -3.89 13.24
C CYS A 18 7.45 -4.68 13.11
N TYR A 19 6.70 -4.83 14.20
CA TYR A 19 5.58 -5.77 14.22
C TYR A 19 4.38 -5.26 13.43
N ASP A 20 4.10 -3.95 13.55
CA ASP A 20 2.85 -3.41 13.02
C ASP A 20 2.92 -1.89 12.80
N LEU A 21 1.98 -1.38 12.01
CA LEU A 21 1.80 0.02 11.65
C LEU A 21 1.75 0.96 12.87
N ARG A 22 1.11 0.51 13.96
CA ARG A 22 0.97 1.28 15.22
C ARG A 22 2.27 1.53 15.97
N GLN A 23 3.31 0.74 15.69
CA GLN A 23 4.61 0.89 16.33
C GLN A 23 5.50 1.89 15.61
N LEU A 24 5.13 2.32 14.41
CA LEU A 24 5.88 3.31 13.65
C LEU A 24 5.86 4.66 14.35
N ARG A 25 7.00 5.34 14.27
CA ARG A 25 7.20 6.72 14.72
C ARG A 25 7.79 7.54 13.59
N ARG A 26 7.88 8.85 13.79
CA ARG A 26 8.43 9.78 12.78
C ARG A 26 9.80 9.36 12.26
N ARG A 27 10.65 8.78 13.12
CA ARG A 27 12.01 8.34 12.75
C ARG A 27 12.02 7.20 11.71
N GLU A 28 10.92 6.46 11.56
CA GLU A 28 10.79 5.40 10.57
C GLU A 28 10.37 5.92 9.17
N VAL A 29 9.99 7.20 9.01
CA VAL A 29 9.59 7.78 7.72
C VAL A 29 10.64 7.55 6.59
N PRO A 30 11.95 7.76 6.81
CA PRO A 30 12.96 7.46 5.79
C PRO A 30 12.99 5.98 5.38
N MET A 31 12.77 5.07 6.34
CA MET A 31 12.70 3.63 6.08
C MET A 31 11.48 3.28 5.22
N LEU A 32 10.31 3.87 5.51
CA LEU A 32 9.09 3.65 4.72
C LEU A 32 9.23 4.13 3.28
N ARG A 33 9.83 5.32 3.08
CA ARG A 33 10.14 5.85 1.73
C ARG A 33 11.07 4.91 0.98
N LYS A 34 12.10 4.36 1.65
CA LYS A 34 13.01 3.37 1.08
C LYS A 34 12.31 2.05 0.73
N LEU A 35 11.36 1.58 1.56
CA LEU A 35 10.54 0.40 1.24
C LEU A 35 9.71 0.61 -0.01
N ARG A 36 9.02 1.74 -0.15
CA ARG A 36 8.25 2.06 -1.37
C ARG A 36 9.14 2.11 -2.60
N ALA A 37 10.28 2.81 -2.50
CA ALA A 37 11.23 2.92 -3.61
C ALA A 37 11.73 1.54 -4.05
N LYS A 38 12.19 0.71 -3.10
CA LYS A 38 12.67 -0.65 -3.40
C LYS A 38 11.57 -1.57 -3.93
N GLY A 39 10.37 -1.50 -3.36
CA GLY A 39 9.22 -2.25 -3.87
C GLY A 39 8.86 -1.86 -5.31
N MET A 40 8.93 -0.58 -5.64
CA MET A 40 8.68 -0.08 -6.99
C MET A 40 9.77 -0.49 -7.99
N GLU A 41 11.03 -0.43 -7.59
CA GLU A 41 12.17 -0.93 -8.38
C GLU A 41 11.98 -2.42 -8.71
N CYS A 42 11.67 -3.25 -7.71
CA CYS A 42 11.41 -4.69 -7.93
C CYS A 42 10.19 -4.93 -8.82
N LEU A 43 9.14 -4.10 -8.72
CA LEU A 43 7.98 -4.23 -9.59
C LEU A 43 8.33 -3.90 -11.05
N LYS A 44 9.09 -2.83 -11.29
CA LYS A 44 9.55 -2.45 -12.63
C LYS A 44 10.39 -3.56 -13.26
N GLU A 45 11.33 -4.12 -12.50
CA GLU A 45 12.13 -5.27 -12.94
C GLU A 45 11.26 -6.46 -13.33
N ARG A 46 10.25 -6.79 -12.50
CA ARG A 46 9.31 -7.89 -12.77
C ARG A 46 8.44 -7.66 -14.02
N LEU A 47 8.20 -6.40 -14.36
CA LEU A 47 7.48 -5.98 -15.56
C LEU A 47 8.41 -5.76 -16.76
N SER A 48 9.72 -5.99 -16.60
CA SER A 48 10.75 -5.70 -17.61
C SER A 48 10.72 -4.23 -18.07
N LEU A 49 10.36 -3.31 -17.16
CA LEU A 49 10.36 -1.88 -17.40
C LEU A 49 11.71 -1.26 -16.99
N PRO A 50 12.23 -0.28 -17.75
CA PRO A 50 13.43 0.44 -17.35
C PRO A 50 13.16 1.26 -16.07
N GLN A 51 14.19 1.49 -15.25
CA GLN A 51 14.03 2.24 -14.00
C GLN A 51 13.52 3.68 -14.21
N ALA A 52 13.87 4.29 -15.35
CA ALA A 52 13.40 5.61 -15.77
C ALA A 52 11.93 5.62 -16.26
N ALA A 53 11.29 4.47 -16.45
CA ALA A 53 9.88 4.42 -16.84
C ALA A 53 9.00 5.07 -15.76
N PRO A 54 7.82 5.61 -16.14
CA PRO A 54 6.80 6.01 -15.17
C PRO A 54 6.50 4.89 -14.17
N GLU A 55 6.13 5.25 -12.93
CA GLU A 55 5.72 4.26 -11.95
C GLU A 55 4.47 3.51 -12.45
N PRO A 56 4.45 2.18 -12.42
CA PRO A 56 3.26 1.39 -12.70
C PRO A 56 2.08 1.83 -11.80
N PRO A 57 0.84 1.75 -12.28
CA PRO A 57 -0.33 2.08 -11.47
C PRO A 57 -0.46 1.04 -10.34
N VAL A 58 -0.13 1.44 -9.12
CA VAL A 58 -0.21 0.55 -7.94
C VAL A 58 -0.94 1.22 -6.80
N LEU A 59 -1.65 0.42 -6.02
CA LEU A 59 -2.09 0.81 -4.70
C LEU A 59 -1.05 0.36 -3.67
N CYS A 60 -0.53 1.33 -2.93
CA CYS A 60 0.45 1.11 -1.87
C CYS A 60 -0.16 1.40 -0.51
N GLY A 61 0.05 0.50 0.45
CA GLY A 61 -0.42 0.71 1.82
C GLY A 61 -0.10 -0.45 2.76
N PHE A 62 -0.59 -0.33 3.98
CA PHE A 62 -0.34 -1.26 5.08
C PHE A 62 -1.66 -1.84 5.54
N SER A 63 -1.66 -3.14 5.85
CA SER A 63 -2.73 -3.76 6.62
C SER A 63 -2.55 -3.47 8.11
N TYR A 64 -3.66 -3.32 8.83
CA TYR A 64 -3.69 -3.29 10.29
C TYR A 64 -4.81 -4.20 10.82
N PRO A 65 -4.51 -5.15 11.71
CA PRO A 65 -3.16 -5.58 12.13
C PRO A 65 -2.34 -6.12 10.95
N ALA A 66 -1.01 -5.99 11.02
CA ALA A 66 -0.13 -6.52 9.98
C ALA A 66 -0.19 -8.06 9.91
N ASP A 67 -0.27 -8.62 8.71
CA ASP A 67 -0.14 -10.08 8.53
C ASP A 67 1.21 -10.58 9.08
N TYR A 68 1.20 -11.76 9.69
CA TYR A 68 2.40 -12.43 10.22
C TYR A 68 3.11 -11.67 11.35
N ASN A 69 2.47 -10.67 11.99
CA ASN A 69 3.08 -9.81 13.00
C ASN A 69 4.38 -9.17 12.51
N HIS A 70 4.45 -8.83 11.22
CA HIS A 70 5.60 -8.13 10.65
C HIS A 70 5.12 -7.10 9.65
N LEU A 71 5.50 -5.84 9.86
CA LEU A 71 5.16 -4.74 8.98
C LEU A 71 5.61 -5.04 7.55
N HIS A 72 4.70 -4.91 6.61
CA HIS A 72 5.02 -4.95 5.19
C HIS A 72 4.18 -3.94 4.43
N LEU A 73 4.81 -3.27 3.48
CA LEU A 73 4.13 -2.44 2.51
C LEU A 73 3.58 -3.36 1.42
N HIS A 74 2.26 -3.35 1.24
CA HIS A 74 1.61 -3.94 0.07
C HIS A 74 1.84 -3.04 -1.13
N LEU A 75 2.28 -3.62 -2.25
CA LEU A 75 2.23 -2.98 -3.57
C LEU A 75 1.35 -3.85 -4.46
N VAL A 76 0.13 -3.39 -4.72
CA VAL A 76 -0.87 -4.15 -5.49
C VAL A 76 -1.17 -3.46 -6.80
N MET A 77 -0.90 -4.17 -7.90
CA MET A 77 -1.19 -3.72 -9.25
C MET A 77 -2.56 -4.24 -9.70
N PRO A 78 -3.44 -3.40 -10.27
CA PRO A 78 -4.71 -3.83 -10.84
C PRO A 78 -4.49 -4.65 -12.15
N PRO A 79 -5.52 -5.35 -12.65
CA PRO A 79 -6.85 -5.52 -12.04
C PRO A 79 -6.79 -6.29 -10.71
N PHE A 80 -7.70 -5.96 -9.80
CA PHE A 80 -7.81 -6.59 -8.49
C PHE A 80 -8.73 -7.81 -8.59
N SER A 81 -8.35 -8.90 -7.93
CA SER A 81 -9.15 -10.12 -7.82
C SER A 81 -10.01 -10.13 -6.55
N ARG A 82 -9.64 -9.31 -5.54
CA ARG A 82 -10.33 -9.18 -4.26
C ARG A 82 -10.19 -7.74 -3.75
N PHE A 83 -11.28 -7.20 -3.21
CA PHE A 83 -11.33 -5.83 -2.70
C PHE A 83 -11.24 -5.73 -1.17
N GLY A 84 -11.41 -6.85 -0.45
CA GLY A 84 -11.43 -6.87 1.02
C GLY A 84 -10.15 -6.36 1.69
N LEU A 85 -8.99 -6.42 1.01
CA LEU A 85 -7.75 -5.81 1.51
C LEU A 85 -7.83 -4.29 1.57
N PHE A 86 -8.68 -3.65 0.76
CA PHE A 86 -8.72 -2.19 0.59
C PHE A 86 -9.86 -1.55 1.36
N THR A 87 -10.51 -2.26 2.28
CA THR A 87 -11.52 -1.66 3.15
C THR A 87 -10.83 -0.75 4.14
N ARG A 88 -11.46 0.38 4.46
CA ARG A 88 -10.85 1.41 5.32
C ARG A 88 -10.43 0.83 6.66
N PHE A 89 -11.28 0.02 7.30
CA PHE A 89 -11.01 -0.59 8.61
C PHE A 89 -9.68 -1.34 8.72
N VAL A 90 -9.16 -1.88 7.62
CA VAL A 90 -7.93 -2.67 7.63
C VAL A 90 -6.79 -2.02 6.83
N PHE A 91 -7.05 -1.06 5.95
CA PHE A 91 -6.06 -0.57 4.99
C PHE A 91 -5.70 0.89 5.17
N TYR A 92 -4.42 1.13 5.47
CA TYR A 92 -3.84 2.47 5.57
C TYR A 92 -3.05 2.75 4.30
N THR A 93 -3.45 3.76 3.55
CA THR A 93 -2.69 4.11 2.34
C THR A 93 -1.29 4.59 2.73
N PHE A 94 -0.31 4.39 1.84
CA PHE A 94 1.07 4.80 2.11
C PHE A 94 1.17 6.31 2.41
N ASP A 95 0.45 7.12 1.64
CA ASP A 95 0.46 8.58 1.77
C ASP A 95 -0.20 9.04 3.08
N GLU A 96 -1.30 8.40 3.49
CA GLU A 96 -1.97 8.63 4.77
C GLU A 96 -1.05 8.29 5.96
N ALA A 97 -0.43 7.10 5.94
CA ALA A 97 0.49 6.69 7.01
C ALA A 97 1.68 7.63 7.13
N LEU A 98 2.26 8.08 6.00
CA LEU A 98 3.33 9.08 6.02
C LEU A 98 2.85 10.42 6.58
N ALA A 99 1.72 10.93 6.11
CA ALA A 99 1.17 12.19 6.58
C ALA A 99 0.94 12.19 8.10
N ASP A 100 0.42 11.08 8.64
CA ASP A 100 0.21 10.92 10.07
C ASP A 100 1.53 10.88 10.87
N LEU A 101 2.55 10.15 10.37
CA LEU A 101 3.86 10.09 11.02
C LEU A 101 4.58 11.44 10.99
N GLU A 102 4.50 12.16 9.88
CA GLU A 102 5.08 13.48 9.74
C GLU A 102 4.37 14.49 10.64
N ARG A 103 3.04 14.52 10.62
CA ARG A 103 2.23 15.49 11.39
C ARG A 103 2.17 15.18 12.89
N TYR A 104 1.87 13.94 13.26
CA TYR A 104 1.58 13.55 14.65
C TYR A 104 2.67 12.69 15.29
N GLY A 105 3.65 12.20 14.52
CA GLY A 105 4.70 11.33 15.03
C GLY A 105 4.30 9.87 15.23
N GLN A 106 3.06 9.51 14.88
CA GLN A 106 2.50 8.16 14.97
C GLN A 106 1.31 8.01 13.99
N VAL A 107 1.01 6.78 13.56
CA VAL A 107 -0.17 6.48 12.74
C VAL A 107 -1.43 6.42 13.61
N ARG A 108 -2.41 7.28 13.32
CA ARG A 108 -3.63 7.36 14.11
C ARG A 108 -4.63 6.29 13.69
N PRO A 109 -5.47 5.78 14.61
CA PRO A 109 -6.56 4.91 14.22
C PRO A 109 -7.53 5.64 13.31
N HIS A 110 -8.01 4.92 12.28
CA HIS A 110 -9.18 5.38 11.56
C HIS A 110 -10.30 5.63 12.55
N ALA A 111 -11.01 6.75 12.35
CA ALA A 111 -12.24 6.97 13.07
C ALA A 111 -13.23 5.85 12.70
N LEU A 112 -14.06 5.44 13.68
CA LEU A 112 -15.05 4.39 13.48
C LEU A 112 -16.07 4.72 12.39
N LEU A 113 -16.28 6.02 12.13
CA LEU A 113 -17.19 6.55 11.12
C LEU A 113 -16.51 7.73 10.42
N ASP A 114 -16.06 7.50 9.19
CA ASP A 114 -15.48 8.51 8.31
C ASP A 114 -15.86 8.15 6.85
N PRO A 115 -17.15 8.34 6.50
CA PRO A 115 -17.70 7.84 5.24
C PRO A 115 -17.05 8.51 4.03
N ASP A 116 -16.71 9.80 4.13
CA ASP A 116 -16.07 10.54 3.04
C ASP A 116 -14.73 9.91 2.67
N ALA A 117 -13.93 9.55 3.68
CA ALA A 117 -12.62 8.98 3.44
C ALA A 117 -12.66 7.49 3.09
N GLU A 118 -13.72 6.77 3.46
CA GLU A 118 -14.00 5.43 2.94
C GLU A 118 -14.36 5.49 1.45
N GLU A 119 -15.30 6.37 1.08
CA GLU A 119 -15.72 6.57 -0.29
C GLU A 119 -14.54 7.00 -1.19
N LEU A 120 -13.67 7.90 -0.73
CA LEU A 120 -12.48 8.30 -1.48
C LEU A 120 -11.53 7.13 -1.77
N LEU A 121 -11.34 6.21 -0.82
CA LEU A 121 -10.51 5.03 -1.01
C LEU A 121 -11.17 4.08 -2.03
N GLU A 122 -12.47 3.82 -1.88
CA GLU A 122 -13.23 2.97 -2.80
C GLU A 122 -13.21 3.52 -4.24
N GLN A 123 -13.45 4.82 -4.42
CA GLN A 123 -13.38 5.49 -5.71
C GLN A 123 -11.98 5.36 -6.33
N ARG A 124 -10.91 5.51 -5.54
CA ARG A 124 -9.53 5.33 -6.00
C ARG A 124 -9.29 3.89 -6.47
N VAL A 125 -9.70 2.90 -5.69
CA VAL A 125 -9.58 1.47 -6.01
C VAL A 125 -10.37 1.13 -7.28
N ALA A 126 -11.63 1.57 -7.36
CA ALA A 126 -12.47 1.38 -8.53
C ALA A 126 -11.86 2.01 -9.78
N LYS A 127 -11.39 3.26 -9.70
CA LYS A 127 -10.76 3.95 -10.85
C LYS A 127 -9.53 3.19 -11.36
N LEU A 128 -8.66 2.74 -10.46
CA LEU A 128 -7.47 1.94 -10.82
C LEU A 128 -7.88 0.61 -11.47
N HIS A 129 -8.87 -0.08 -10.92
CA HIS A 129 -9.36 -1.36 -11.43
C HIS A 129 -9.95 -1.23 -12.85
N HIS A 130 -10.90 -0.32 -13.04
CA HIS A 130 -11.55 -0.11 -14.34
C HIS A 130 -10.57 0.39 -15.41
N SER A 131 -9.61 1.24 -15.03
CA SER A 131 -8.54 1.64 -15.95
C SER A 131 -7.74 0.43 -16.43
N ALA A 132 -7.35 -0.47 -15.52
CA ALA A 132 -6.56 -1.65 -15.89
C ALA A 132 -7.33 -2.64 -16.79
N LEU A 133 -8.63 -2.82 -16.56
CA LEU A 133 -9.46 -3.69 -17.40
C LEU A 133 -9.57 -3.17 -18.84
N ARG A 134 -9.68 -1.84 -19.04
CA ARG A 134 -9.76 -1.24 -20.38
C ARG A 134 -8.49 -1.38 -21.21
N HIS A 135 -7.32 -1.48 -20.58
CA HIS A 135 -6.05 -1.68 -21.29
C HIS A 135 -5.70 -3.16 -21.50
N ALA A 136 -6.50 -4.08 -20.94
CA ALA A 136 -6.30 -5.53 -21.06
C ALA A 136 -7.25 -6.19 -22.07
N ALA A 137 -8.28 -5.47 -22.53
CA ALA A 137 -9.18 -5.85 -23.60
C ALA A 137 -8.66 -5.34 -24.95
#